data_AF-A0A5Q4FTZ2-F1
#
_entry.id   AF-A0A5Q4FTZ2-F1
#
_cell.length_a   1.000
_cell.length_b   1.000
_cell.length_c   1.000
_cell.angle_alpha   90.00
_cell.angle_beta   90.00
_cell.angle_gamma   90.00
#
_symmetry.space_group_name_H-M   'P 1'
#
loop_
_entity.id
_entity.type
_entity.pdbx_description
1 polymer ?
#
loop_
_entity_poly.entity_id
_entity_poly.type
_entity_poly.pdbx_seq_one_letter_code
_entity_poly.pdbx_strand_id
1 'polypeptide(L)'
;MTAHHPRYLQSRRAVPLVLTEEQRDRLRSLLDDPDTWVLRPGWEPYLLRGDEGTLVDTDSLSNDHRSASIAWLRQQRHALHRALEGGEVAPDGWLESLPLYQRLVGER
;
A
#
# COMPACT_ATOMS: atom_id res chain seq x y z
N MET A 1 -27.95 -8.95 -23.04
CA MET A 1 -27.41 -7.79 -22.33
C MET A 1 -26.55 -8.32 -21.19
N THR A 2 -25.25 -8.46 -21.41
CA THR A 2 -24.33 -9.06 -20.43
C THR A 2 -23.24 -8.04 -20.18
N ALA A 3 -23.11 -7.63 -18.91
CA ALA A 3 -22.32 -6.50 -18.47
C ALA A 3 -20.86 -6.61 -18.95
N HIS A 4 -20.42 -5.58 -19.65
CA HIS A 4 -19.02 -5.31 -19.95
C HIS A 4 -18.34 -4.88 -18.65
N HIS A 5 -17.84 -5.83 -17.85
CA HIS A 5 -16.84 -5.50 -16.83
C HIS A 5 -15.55 -5.17 -17.59
N PRO A 6 -15.05 -3.92 -17.57
CA PRO A 6 -13.72 -3.66 -18.09
C PRO A 6 -12.75 -4.52 -17.26
N ARG A 7 -11.95 -5.33 -17.96
CA ARG A 7 -10.82 -6.05 -17.37
C ARG A 7 -9.83 -5.02 -16.81
N TYR A 8 -10.03 -4.61 -15.56
CA TYR A 8 -8.95 -4.14 -14.73
C TYR A 8 -8.07 -5.36 -14.41
N LEU A 9 -7.27 -5.78 -15.40
CA LEU A 9 -6.08 -6.61 -15.19
C LEU A 9 -4.99 -5.73 -14.53
N GLN A 10 -5.36 -4.97 -13.51
CA GLN A 10 -4.40 -4.52 -12.53
C GLN A 10 -4.06 -5.78 -11.76
N SER A 11 -2.79 -6.19 -11.85
CA SER A 11 -2.30 -7.32 -11.08
C SER A 11 -2.78 -7.14 -9.64
N ARG A 12 -3.40 -8.17 -9.04
CA ARG A 12 -3.94 -8.24 -7.65
C ARG A 12 -2.89 -8.02 -6.55
N ARG A 13 -1.78 -7.36 -6.93
CA ARG A 13 -0.48 -7.25 -6.31
C ARG A 13 0.06 -5.82 -6.42
N ALA A 14 -0.69 -4.89 -7.02
CA ALA A 14 -0.26 -3.51 -7.27
C ALA A 14 -1.32 -2.54 -6.76
N VAL A 15 -0.90 -1.32 -6.45
CA VAL A 15 -1.79 -0.25 -6.03
C VAL A 15 -2.71 0.12 -7.20
N PRO A 16 -4.04 0.16 -7.01
CA PRO A 16 -4.94 0.54 -8.07
C PRO A 16 -4.68 1.97 -8.57
N LEU A 17 -4.74 2.16 -9.90
CA LEU A 17 -4.56 3.48 -10.52
C LEU A 17 -5.67 4.47 -10.16
N VAL A 18 -6.86 3.97 -9.85
CA VAL A 18 -8.02 4.77 -9.50
C VAL A 18 -8.55 4.24 -8.18
N LEU A 19 -8.51 5.10 -7.16
CA LEU A 19 -9.09 4.86 -5.84
C LEU A 19 -10.25 5.82 -5.64
N THR A 20 -11.30 5.36 -4.96
CA THR A 20 -12.31 6.28 -4.41
C THR A 20 -11.69 7.10 -3.28
N GLU A 21 -12.37 8.18 -2.87
CA GLU A 21 -11.92 9.01 -1.74
C GLU A 21 -11.72 8.18 -0.47
N GLU A 22 -12.70 7.35 -0.11
CA GLU A 22 -12.60 6.45 1.05
C GLU A 22 -11.41 5.48 0.98
N GLN A 23 -11.12 4.93 -0.21
CA GLN A 23 -9.98 4.03 -0.39
C GLN A 23 -8.65 4.78 -0.30
N ARG A 24 -8.60 6.02 -0.79
CA ARG A 24 -7.43 6.90 -0.66
C ARG A 24 -7.18 7.26 0.80
N ASP A 25 -8.22 7.62 1.55
CA ASP A 25 -8.12 7.88 2.99
C ASP A 25 -7.60 6.66 3.73
N ARG A 26 -8.13 5.47 3.44
CA ARG A 26 -7.65 4.22 4.04
C ARG A 26 -6.18 3.95 3.73
N LEU A 27 -5.77 4.14 2.47
CA LEU A 27 -4.37 4.00 2.07
C LEU A 27 -3.47 5.01 2.78
N ARG A 28 -3.93 6.26 2.91
CA ARG A 28 -3.22 7.32 3.61
C ARG A 28 -3.05 6.98 5.08
N SER A 29 -4.13 6.57 5.76
CA SER A 29 -4.07 6.14 7.16
C SER A 29 -3.11 4.97 7.35
N LEU A 30 -3.12 3.96 6.47
CA LEU A 30 -2.18 2.82 6.56
C LEU A 30 -0.70 3.24 6.40
N LEU A 31 -0.42 4.20 5.53
CA LEU A 31 0.96 4.66 5.31
C LEU A 31 1.46 5.64 6.38
N ASP A 32 0.53 6.32 7.05
CA ASP A 32 0.79 7.23 8.17
C ASP A 32 0.90 6.48 9.51
N ASP A 33 0.22 5.34 9.65
CA ASP A 33 0.30 4.46 10.83
C ASP A 33 1.56 3.56 10.77
N PRO A 34 2.56 3.77 11.64
CA PRO A 34 3.76 2.95 11.64
C PRO A 34 3.54 1.55 12.20
N ASP A 35 2.56 1.37 13.09
CA ASP A 35 2.41 0.17 13.90
C ASP A 35 1.60 -0.91 13.18
N THR A 36 0.85 -0.53 12.14
CA THR A 36 0.00 -1.45 11.39
C THR A 36 0.46 -1.57 9.94
N TRP A 37 0.54 -2.81 9.45
CA TRP A 37 0.83 -3.10 8.06
C TRP A 37 -0.10 -4.14 7.46
N VAL A 38 -0.15 -4.19 6.11
CA VAL A 38 -0.86 -5.22 5.36
C VAL A 38 0.10 -5.92 4.43
N LEU A 39 0.22 -7.24 4.59
CA LEU A 39 1.02 -8.07 3.69
C LEU A 39 0.42 -8.08 2.28
N ARG A 40 1.26 -8.32 1.26
CA ARG A 40 0.83 -8.36 -0.16
C ARG A 40 -0.48 -9.12 -0.43
N PRO A 41 -0.76 -10.31 0.16
CA PRO A 41 -2.02 -11.02 -0.08
C PRO A 41 -3.25 -10.32 0.50
N GLY A 42 -3.09 -9.59 1.60
CA GLY A 42 -4.17 -8.88 2.30
C GLY A 42 -4.47 -7.49 1.74
N TRP A 43 -3.62 -6.99 0.83
CA TRP A 43 -3.70 -5.62 0.33
C TRP A 43 -5.00 -5.29 -0.39
N GLU A 44 -5.43 -6.15 -1.31
CA GLU A 44 -6.69 -5.99 -2.06
C GLU A 44 -7.92 -6.02 -1.13
N PRO A 45 -8.08 -7.02 -0.23
CA PRO A 45 -9.14 -7.02 0.77
C PRO A 45 -9.17 -5.77 1.66
N TYR A 46 -8.02 -5.36 2.21
CA TYR A 46 -7.95 -4.17 3.05
C TYR A 46 -8.33 -2.91 2.27
N LEU A 47 -7.65 -2.67 1.15
CA LEU A 47 -7.80 -1.42 0.42
C LEU A 47 -9.20 -1.28 -0.19
N LEU A 48 -9.72 -2.33 -0.82
CA LEU A 48 -11.00 -2.28 -1.52
C LEU A 48 -12.22 -2.49 -0.61
N ARG A 49 -12.08 -3.28 0.47
CA ARG A 49 -13.21 -3.70 1.31
C ARG A 49 -13.11 -3.25 2.76
N GLY A 50 -11.98 -2.67 3.17
CA GLY A 50 -11.75 -2.31 4.57
C GLY A 50 -11.60 -3.53 5.48
N ASP A 51 -11.10 -4.65 4.96
CA ASP A 51 -10.94 -5.87 5.75
C ASP A 51 -9.78 -5.76 6.76
N GLU A 52 -10.11 -5.29 7.97
CA GLU A 52 -9.17 -5.13 9.08
C GLU A 52 -8.56 -6.45 9.55
N GLY A 53 -9.15 -7.60 9.23
CA GLY A 53 -8.59 -8.92 9.56
C GLY A 53 -7.28 -9.24 8.82
N THR A 54 -6.88 -8.40 7.86
CA THR A 54 -5.61 -8.51 7.13
C THR A 54 -4.51 -7.62 7.69
N LEU A 55 -4.84 -6.76 8.66
CA LEU A 55 -3.89 -5.92 9.35
C LEU A 55 -3.04 -6.77 10.29
N VAL A 56 -1.74 -6.53 10.24
CA VAL A 56 -0.76 -7.15 11.10
C VAL A 56 0.07 -6.08 11.76
N ASP A 57 0.51 -6.36 12.97
CA ASP A 57 1.42 -5.50 13.71
C ASP A 57 2.80 -5.49 13.04
N THR A 58 3.40 -4.32 12.86
CA THR A 58 4.68 -4.16 12.16
C THR A 58 5.86 -4.80 12.91
N ASP A 59 5.80 -4.88 14.24
CA ASP A 59 6.79 -5.58 15.08
C ASP A 59 6.66 -7.11 14.98
N SER A 60 5.46 -7.60 14.66
CA SER A 60 5.22 -9.03 14.44
C SER A 60 5.79 -9.56 13.11
N LEU A 61 6.25 -8.67 12.22
CA LEU A 61 6.77 -9.05 10.90
C LEU A 61 8.12 -9.76 11.00
N SER A 62 8.23 -10.92 10.35
CA SER A 62 9.53 -11.56 10.12
C SER A 62 10.43 -10.70 9.22
N ASN A 63 11.75 -10.92 9.31
CA ASN A 63 12.73 -10.23 8.45
C ASN A 63 12.44 -10.40 6.95
N ASP A 64 11.99 -11.59 6.53
CA ASP A 64 11.57 -11.84 5.15
C ASP A 64 10.34 -11.02 4.75
N HIS A 65 9.32 -10.98 5.60
CA HIS A 65 8.11 -10.20 5.34
C HIS A 65 8.41 -8.70 5.29
N ARG A 66 9.26 -8.21 6.18
CA ARG A 66 9.71 -6.82 6.21
C ARG A 66 10.48 -6.46 4.95
N SER A 67 11.48 -7.28 4.57
CA SER A 67 12.26 -7.09 3.33
C SER A 67 11.37 -7.12 2.08
N ALA A 68 10.42 -8.05 2.02
CA ALA A 68 9.47 -8.16 0.93
C ALA A 68 8.51 -6.96 0.87
N SER A 69 8.12 -6.40 2.02
CA SER A 69 7.24 -5.22 2.13
C SER A 69 7.96 -3.95 1.69
N ILE A 70 9.20 -3.74 2.13
CA ILE A 70 10.05 -2.62 1.68
C ILE A 70 10.26 -2.69 0.16
N ALA A 71 10.64 -3.86 -0.35
CA ALA A 71 10.85 -4.05 -1.79
C ALA A 71 9.59 -3.76 -2.60
N TRP A 72 8.42 -4.12 -2.06
CA TRP A 72 7.14 -3.84 -2.70
C TRP A 72 6.79 -2.34 -2.66
N LEU A 73 6.94 -1.69 -1.51
CA LEU A 73 6.74 -0.24 -1.37
C LEU A 73 7.60 0.54 -2.35
N ARG A 74 8.87 0.16 -2.51
CA ARG A 74 9.78 0.78 -3.50
C ARG A 74 9.30 0.60 -4.93
N GLN A 75 8.83 -0.60 -5.29
CA GLN A 75 8.25 -0.86 -6.62
C GLN A 75 6.97 -0.05 -6.86
N GLN A 76 6.19 0.19 -5.81
CA GLN A 76 4.92 0.92 -5.89
C GLN A 76 5.06 2.43 -5.62
N ARG A 77 6.27 2.96 -5.39
CA ARG A 77 6.51 4.38 -5.03
C ARG A 77 5.71 5.36 -5.88
N HIS A 78 5.81 5.26 -7.20
CA HIS A 78 5.11 6.18 -8.11
C HIS A 78 3.59 5.93 -8.15
N ALA A 79 3.15 4.68 -8.02
CA ALA A 79 1.73 4.34 -8.00
C ALA A 79 1.05 4.83 -6.72
N LEU A 80 1.70 4.68 -5.56
CA LEU A 80 1.26 5.22 -4.27
C LEU A 80 1.15 6.74 -4.32
N HIS A 81 2.19 7.41 -4.81
CA HIS A 81 2.18 8.86 -4.94
C HIS A 81 1.09 9.36 -5.88
N ARG A 82 0.90 8.70 -7.03
CA ARG A 82 -0.20 9.04 -7.95
C ARG A 82 -1.56 8.85 -7.29
N ALA A 83 -1.73 7.77 -6.53
CA ALA A 83 -2.99 7.47 -5.87
C ALA A 83 -3.31 8.49 -4.75
N LEU A 84 -2.31 8.94 -4.00
CA LEU A 84 -2.46 9.85 -2.86
C LEU A 84 -2.42 11.33 -3.22
N GLU A 85 -1.44 11.74 -4.01
CA GLU A 85 -1.11 13.14 -4.32
C GLU A 85 -1.58 13.56 -5.73
N GLY A 86 -1.95 12.60 -6.59
CA GLY A 86 -2.32 12.87 -7.98
C GLY A 86 -1.14 13.12 -8.93
N GLY A 87 0.10 13.16 -8.44
CA GLY A 87 1.29 13.37 -9.27
C GLY A 87 1.80 12.09 -9.94
N GLU A 88 2.20 12.18 -11.21
CA GLU A 88 2.57 11.01 -12.02
C GLU A 88 3.79 10.24 -11.49
N VAL A 89 4.75 10.98 -10.91
CA VAL A 89 6.04 10.50 -10.41
C VAL A 89 6.27 11.04 -9.00
N ALA A 90 6.50 10.14 -8.05
CA ALA A 90 6.90 10.51 -6.69
C ALA A 90 8.28 11.20 -6.65
N PRO A 91 8.45 12.31 -5.89
CA PRO A 91 9.75 12.93 -5.69
C PRO A 91 10.69 12.04 -4.88
N ASP A 92 12.00 12.29 -4.98
CA ASP A 92 13.01 11.55 -4.23
C ASP A 92 12.88 11.80 -2.73
N GLY A 93 13.08 10.74 -1.94
CA GLY A 93 12.85 10.77 -0.49
C GLY A 93 11.38 10.73 -0.06
N TRP A 94 10.42 10.76 -0.99
CA TRP A 94 8.98 10.76 -0.64
C TRP A 94 8.59 9.50 0.13
N LEU A 95 8.99 8.33 -0.37
CA LEU A 95 8.65 7.06 0.29
C LEU A 95 9.34 6.97 1.65
N GLU A 96 10.59 7.44 1.73
CA GLU A 96 11.42 7.49 2.92
C GLU A 96 10.91 8.47 3.99
N SER A 97 10.07 9.43 3.60
CA SER A 97 9.41 10.34 4.54
C SER A 97 8.17 9.74 5.22
N LEU A 98 7.64 8.62 4.71
CA LEU A 98 6.43 8.01 5.28
C LEU A 98 6.73 7.32 6.61
N PRO A 99 5.93 7.55 7.68
CA PRO A 99 6.16 6.95 9.00
C PRO A 99 6.28 5.43 8.96
N LEU A 100 5.38 4.75 8.25
CA LEU A 100 5.43 3.31 8.08
C LEU A 100 6.72 2.84 7.42
N TYR A 101 7.19 3.51 6.37
CA TYR A 101 8.42 3.09 5.70
C TYR A 101 9.63 3.24 6.62
N GLN A 102 9.66 4.32 7.41
CA GLN A 102 10.68 4.51 8.44
C GLN A 102 10.64 3.40 9.49
N ARG A 103 9.45 2.99 9.94
CA ARG A 103 9.29 1.87 10.88
C ARG A 103 9.80 0.55 10.29
N LEU A 104 9.43 0.25 9.04
CA LEU A 104 9.87 -0.97 8.35
C LEU A 104 11.38 -1.02 8.12
N VAL A 105 12.04 0.13 7.91
CA VAL A 105 13.50 0.20 7.73
C VAL A 105 14.24 0.33 9.06
N GLY A 106 13.57 0.78 10.11
CA GLY A 106 14.16 1.39 11.31
C GLY A 106 14.54 0.48 12.47
N GLU A 107 14.43 -0.85 12.38
CA GLU A 107 14.98 -1.72 13.43
C GLU A 107 16.36 -2.27 13.01
N ARG A 108 17.40 -1.74 13.66
CA ARG A 108 18.76 -2.27 13.72
C ARG A 108 19.12 -2.61 15.15
#